data_AF-A0A533WW35-F1
#
_entry.id   AF-A0A533WW35-F1
#
_cell.length_a   1.000
_cell.length_b   1.000
_cell.length_c   1.000
_cell.angle_alpha   90.00
_cell.angle_beta   90.00
_cell.angle_gamma   90.00
#
_symmetry.space_group_name_H-M   'P 1'
#
loop_
_entity.id
_entity.type
_entity.pdbx_description
1 polymer ?
#
loop_
_entity_poly.entity_id
_entity_poly.type
_entity_poly.pdbx_seq_one_letter_code
_entity_poly.pdbx_strand_id
1 'polypeptide(L)'
;MKYNTFQFDFSFWLQIRAMPKRAWIAALDMAFTRLTKSIGIRPKEKIGKRQDRHDVMIFHGIRKFVNPAYVNAGEEPIKKELLIGHSPLGLEGSYLRPTEDELLTESVKVIPSVTLGQEAELKEQLERLKVESVESGDIDTMKKSYIDMRIQLEKTQAELQKERIERERLWQVLYQKGIIKDDS
;
A
#
# COMPACT_ATOMS: atom_id res chain seq x y z
N MET A 1 30.03 56.45 1.87
CA MET A 1 28.81 55.68 1.54
C MET A 1 28.93 54.31 2.19
N LYS A 2 28.13 54.03 3.22
CA LYS A 2 28.06 52.69 3.82
C LYS A 2 26.87 51.96 3.18
N TYR A 3 27.14 50.89 2.44
CA TYR A 3 26.09 50.05 1.88
C TYR A 3 25.40 49.30 3.03
N ASN A 4 24.11 49.51 3.17
CA ASN A 4 23.27 48.81 4.14
C ASN A 4 23.00 47.41 3.56
N THR A 5 23.74 46.40 4.00
CA THR A 5 23.44 45.01 3.69
C THR A 5 22.14 44.64 4.38
N PHE A 6 21.06 44.52 3.60
CA PHE A 6 19.79 43.94 4.06
C PHE A 6 20.06 42.49 4.46
N GLN A 7 20.25 42.25 5.75
CA GLN A 7 20.41 40.90 6.27
C GLN A 7 19.03 40.24 6.26
N PHE A 8 18.81 39.34 5.30
CA PHE A 8 17.55 38.62 5.17
C PHE A 8 17.43 37.64 6.35
N ASP A 9 16.55 37.94 7.31
CA ASP A 9 16.34 37.09 8.48
C ASP A 9 15.52 35.84 8.11
N PHE A 10 16.23 34.73 7.94
CA PHE A 10 15.65 33.41 7.65
C PHE A 10 14.87 32.84 8.85
N SER A 11 15.15 33.33 10.07
CA SER A 11 14.48 32.91 11.30
C SER A 11 12.98 33.26 11.27
N PHE A 12 12.63 34.45 10.77
CA PHE A 12 11.25 34.87 10.60
C PHE A 12 10.43 33.95 9.68
N TRP A 13 11.03 33.47 8.58
CA TRP A 13 10.37 32.55 7.65
C TRP A 13 10.19 31.14 8.24
N LEU A 14 11.18 30.65 9.00
CA LEU A 14 11.05 29.40 9.75
C LEU A 14 9.97 29.50 10.84
N GLN A 15 9.86 30.65 11.51
CA GLN A 15 8.85 30.92 12.54
C GLN A 15 7.43 31.00 11.94
N ILE A 16 7.24 31.59 10.76
CA ILE A 16 5.96 31.58 10.04
C ILE A 16 5.58 30.17 9.60
N ARG A 17 6.54 29.36 9.15
CA ARG A 17 6.30 27.95 8.78
C ARG A 17 5.93 27.10 10.00
N ALA A 18 6.47 27.44 11.17
CA ALA A 18 6.16 26.80 12.45
C ALA A 18 4.82 27.24 13.06
N MET A 19 4.20 28.33 12.58
CA MET A 19 2.91 28.84 13.04
C MET A 19 1.92 28.92 11.87
N PRO A 20 1.29 27.79 11.47
CA PRO A 20 0.30 27.82 10.41
C PRO A 20 -0.82 28.79 10.77
N LYS A 21 -1.01 29.82 9.93
CA LYS A 21 -2.15 30.74 10.09
C LYS A 21 -3.43 29.92 9.98
N ARG A 22 -4.38 30.18 10.89
CA ARG A 22 -5.70 29.53 10.88
C ARG A 22 -6.31 29.57 9.48
N ALA A 23 -6.73 28.42 8.98
CA ALA A 23 -7.53 28.35 7.76
C ALA A 23 -8.97 28.74 8.10
N TRP A 24 -9.54 29.67 7.34
CA TRP A 24 -10.97 29.95 7.42
C TRP A 24 -11.76 28.94 6.62
N ILE A 25 -13.02 28.70 7.00
CA ILE A 25 -13.94 27.80 6.29
C ILE A 25 -14.02 28.17 4.80
N ALA A 26 -14.10 29.47 4.49
CA ALA A 26 -14.12 29.95 3.10
C ALA A 26 -12.85 29.60 2.30
N ALA A 27 -11.68 29.54 2.96
CA ALA A 27 -10.44 29.13 2.32
C ALA A 27 -10.45 27.63 2.01
N LEU A 28 -11.00 26.81 2.91
CA LEU A 28 -11.21 25.38 2.69
C LEU A 28 -12.23 25.12 1.57
N ASP A 29 -13.38 25.80 1.58
CA ASP A 29 -14.37 25.73 0.51
C ASP A 29 -13.74 26.06 -0.86
N MET A 30 -12.92 27.12 -0.92
CA MET A 30 -12.24 27.50 -2.15
C MET A 30 -11.24 26.45 -2.63
N ALA A 31 -10.43 25.91 -1.71
CA ALA A 31 -9.45 24.87 -2.01
C ALA A 31 -10.13 23.59 -2.52
N PHE A 32 -11.14 23.10 -1.81
CA PHE A 32 -11.90 21.91 -2.20
C PHE A 32 -12.69 22.12 -3.49
N THR A 33 -13.24 23.31 -3.73
CA THR A 33 -13.91 23.64 -5.00
C THR A 33 -12.93 23.60 -6.18
N ARG A 34 -11.70 24.08 -6.01
CA ARG A 34 -10.67 24.01 -7.04
C ARG A 34 -10.25 22.56 -7.30
N LEU A 35 -10.02 21.79 -6.24
CA LEU A 35 -9.63 20.39 -6.32
C LEU A 35 -10.71 19.55 -7.02
N THR A 36 -11.97 19.66 -6.59
CA THR A 36 -13.09 18.91 -7.18
C THR A 36 -13.34 19.26 -8.65
N LYS A 37 -13.02 20.50 -9.06
CA LYS A 37 -13.02 20.93 -10.46
C LYS A 37 -11.85 20.35 -11.26
N SER A 38 -10.63 20.32 -10.69
CA SER A 38 -9.45 19.79 -11.40
C SER A 38 -9.52 18.28 -11.62
N ILE A 39 -10.10 17.53 -10.69
CA ILE A 39 -10.29 16.07 -10.80
C ILE A 39 -11.56 15.68 -11.56
N GLY A 40 -12.37 16.65 -12.01
CA GLY A 40 -13.56 16.39 -12.82
C GLY A 40 -14.79 15.89 -12.05
N ILE A 41 -14.76 15.77 -10.71
CA ILE A 41 -15.93 15.34 -9.90
C ILE A 41 -17.05 16.39 -9.93
N ARG A 42 -16.71 17.68 -10.02
CA ARG A 42 -17.68 18.78 -10.14
C ARG A 42 -17.36 19.63 -11.37
N PRO A 43 -17.82 19.24 -12.55
CA PRO A 43 -17.62 20.04 -13.75
C PRO A 43 -18.29 21.41 -13.60
N LYS A 44 -17.73 22.42 -14.28
CA LYS A 44 -18.34 23.75 -14.33
C LYS A 44 -19.62 23.69 -15.17
N GLU A 45 -20.76 23.54 -14.53
CA GLU A 45 -22.06 23.66 -15.17
C GLU A 45 -22.42 25.13 -15.33
N LYS A 46 -22.23 25.69 -16.54
CA LYS A 46 -22.61 27.07 -16.84
C LYS A 46 -24.13 27.22 -16.90
N ILE A 47 -24.79 27.39 -15.75
CA ILE A 47 -26.20 27.81 -15.71
C ILE A 47 -26.26 29.34 -15.64
N GLY A 48 -26.04 29.99 -16.78
CA GLY A 48 -26.18 31.45 -16.93
C GLY A 48 -25.21 32.29 -16.08
N LYS A 49 -25.70 33.40 -15.51
CA LYS A 49 -24.90 34.36 -14.70
C LYS A 49 -24.75 33.97 -13.23
N ARG A 50 -25.39 32.88 -12.77
CA ARG A 50 -25.36 32.44 -11.37
C ARG A 50 -24.37 31.31 -11.19
N GLN A 51 -23.65 31.37 -10.08
CA GLN A 51 -22.63 30.41 -9.66
C GLN A 51 -23.15 28.96 -9.70
N ASP A 52 -22.33 28.03 -10.21
CA ASP A 52 -22.61 26.59 -10.29
C ASP A 52 -23.20 26.08 -8.96
N ARG A 53 -24.51 25.83 -8.91
CA ARG A 53 -25.16 25.19 -7.76
C ARG A 53 -25.24 23.70 -8.06
N HIS A 54 -24.65 22.90 -7.20
CA HIS A 54 -24.76 21.45 -7.25
C HIS A 54 -25.76 20.99 -6.19
N ASP A 55 -26.50 19.92 -6.47
CA ASP A 55 -27.53 19.36 -5.57
C ASP A 55 -26.97 18.96 -4.20
N VAL A 56 -25.70 18.54 -4.16
CA VAL A 56 -25.01 18.13 -2.93
C VAL A 56 -23.91 19.13 -2.63
N MET A 57 -23.84 19.63 -1.39
CA MET A 57 -22.71 20.46 -0.92
C MET A 57 -21.42 19.65 -0.82
N ILE A 58 -20.25 20.24 -1.10
CA ILE A 58 -18.97 19.50 -1.18
C ILE A 58 -18.68 18.71 0.10
N PHE A 59 -18.63 19.39 1.25
CA PHE A 59 -18.34 18.75 2.53
C PHE A 59 -19.45 17.80 2.99
N HIS A 60 -20.71 18.06 2.59
CA HIS A 60 -21.80 17.13 2.87
C HIS A 60 -21.64 15.83 2.07
N GLY A 61 -21.23 15.93 0.80
CA GLY A 61 -20.90 14.79 -0.05
C GLY A 61 -19.74 13.97 0.51
N ILE A 62 -18.64 14.62 0.90
CA ILE A 62 -17.49 13.95 1.52
C ILE A 62 -17.93 13.22 2.79
N ARG A 63 -18.72 13.88 3.65
CA ARG A 63 -19.24 13.23 4.86
C ARG A 63 -20.15 12.03 4.56
N LYS A 64 -21.02 12.14 3.55
CA LYS A 64 -21.88 11.02 3.08
C LYS A 64 -21.08 9.87 2.47
N PHE A 65 -19.90 10.14 1.91
CA PHE A 65 -19.00 9.11 1.40
C PHE A 65 -18.28 8.37 2.54
N VAL A 66 -17.79 9.12 3.52
CA VAL A 66 -17.01 8.57 4.64
C VAL A 66 -17.90 7.80 5.64
N ASN A 67 -19.12 8.27 5.91
CA ASN A 67 -19.99 7.65 6.92
C ASN A 67 -20.33 6.16 6.67
N PRO A 68 -20.70 5.72 5.46
CA PRO A 68 -20.87 4.30 5.15
C PRO A 68 -19.56 3.50 5.22
N ALA A 69 -18.41 4.11 4.92
CA ALA A 69 -17.11 3.42 4.99
C ALA A 69 -16.79 2.97 6.42
N TYR A 70 -17.11 3.83 7.40
CA TYR A 70 -17.06 3.50 8.83
C TYR A 70 -18.00 2.35 9.21
N VAL A 71 -19.23 2.35 8.70
CA VAL A 71 -20.20 1.27 8.95
C VAL A 71 -19.70 -0.06 8.37
N ASN A 72 -19.14 -0.03 7.16
CA ASN A 72 -18.62 -1.22 6.49
C ASN A 72 -17.36 -1.78 7.18
N ALA A 73 -16.58 -0.94 7.84
CA ALA A 73 -15.44 -1.38 8.65
C ALA A 73 -15.87 -1.99 10.01
N GLY A 74 -17.17 -2.03 10.30
CA GLY A 74 -17.71 -2.62 11.53
C GLY A 74 -17.48 -1.76 12.77
N GLU A 75 -17.32 -0.45 12.60
CA GLU A 75 -17.07 0.44 13.75
C GLU A 75 -18.31 0.62 14.63
N GLU A 76 -18.03 0.84 15.92
CA GLU A 76 -19.06 1.16 16.89
C GLU A 76 -19.74 2.50 16.52
N PRO A 77 -21.09 2.57 16.50
CA PRO A 77 -21.81 3.76 16.04
C PRO A 77 -21.39 5.05 16.75
N ILE A 78 -21.19 5.01 18.07
CA ILE A 78 -20.84 6.21 18.86
C ILE A 78 -19.45 6.74 18.48
N LYS A 79 -18.47 5.84 18.34
CA LYS A 79 -17.09 6.19 17.94
C LYS A 79 -17.06 6.77 16.54
N LYS A 80 -17.80 6.16 15.61
CA LYS A 80 -18.00 6.71 14.26
C LYS A 80 -18.56 8.13 14.29
N GLU A 81 -19.65 8.37 15.01
CA GLU A 81 -20.26 9.71 15.08
C GLU A 81 -19.24 10.73 15.62
N LEU A 82 -18.46 10.36 16.64
CA LEU A 82 -17.41 11.22 17.18
C LEU A 82 -16.30 11.52 16.15
N LEU A 83 -15.83 10.52 15.41
CA LEU A 83 -14.81 10.66 14.36
C LEU A 83 -15.28 11.55 13.20
N ILE A 84 -16.56 11.51 12.87
CA ILE A 84 -17.18 12.32 11.81
C ILE A 84 -17.52 13.74 12.30
N GLY A 85 -17.39 14.00 13.61
CA GLY A 85 -17.74 15.27 14.24
C GLY A 85 -19.26 15.47 14.35
N HIS A 86 -20.00 14.39 14.47
CA HIS A 86 -21.42 14.37 14.76
C HIS A 86 -21.68 14.24 16.25
N SER A 87 -22.81 14.77 16.70
CA SER A 87 -23.25 14.57 18.09
C SER A 87 -23.71 13.12 18.24
N PRO A 88 -23.13 12.35 19.18
CA PRO A 88 -23.56 10.98 19.39
C PRO A 88 -25.04 10.94 19.79
N LEU A 89 -25.76 9.96 19.27
CA LEU A 89 -27.19 9.82 19.46
C LEU A 89 -27.49 9.27 20.88
N GLY A 90 -28.42 9.93 21.58
CA GLY A 90 -28.99 9.43 22.84
C GLY A 90 -28.12 9.66 24.10
N LEU A 91 -28.51 9.00 25.19
CA LEU A 91 -27.83 9.10 26.49
C LEU A 91 -26.44 8.47 26.47
N GLU A 92 -26.23 7.45 25.64
CA GLU A 92 -24.96 6.71 25.53
C GLU A 92 -23.80 7.61 25.13
N GLY A 93 -24.06 8.63 24.29
CA GLY A 93 -23.07 9.64 23.90
C GLY A 93 -22.52 10.49 25.05
N SER A 94 -23.23 10.55 26.19
CA SER A 94 -22.75 11.22 27.39
C SER A 94 -21.88 10.33 28.26
N TYR A 95 -22.04 9.01 28.17
CA TYR A 95 -21.34 8.03 29.02
C TYR A 95 -20.09 7.48 28.35
N LEU A 96 -20.14 7.24 27.04
CA LEU A 96 -19.00 6.74 26.30
C LEU A 96 -18.03 7.88 26.00
N ARG A 97 -16.84 7.83 26.62
CA ARG A 97 -15.72 8.72 26.33
C ARG A 97 -14.55 7.88 25.86
N PRO A 98 -14.51 7.53 24.56
CA PRO A 98 -13.43 6.74 24.00
C PRO A 98 -12.11 7.50 24.14
N THR A 99 -11.03 6.75 24.35
CA THR A 99 -9.68 7.34 24.39
C THR A 99 -9.21 7.71 22.99
N GLU A 100 -8.19 8.57 22.90
CA GLU A 100 -7.60 8.92 21.59
C GLU A 100 -7.05 7.68 20.88
N ASP A 101 -6.46 6.73 21.61
CA ASP A 101 -5.93 5.48 21.06
C ASP A 101 -7.04 4.59 20.47
N GLU A 102 -8.20 4.51 21.13
CA GLU A 102 -9.36 3.79 20.62
C GLU A 102 -9.87 4.42 19.32
N LEU A 103 -10.02 5.75 19.30
CA LEU A 103 -10.46 6.48 18.11
C LEU A 103 -9.47 6.35 16.96
N LEU A 104 -8.17 6.39 17.25
CA LEU A 104 -7.14 6.18 16.25
C LEU A 104 -7.23 4.77 15.66
N THR A 105 -7.35 3.75 16.53
CA THR A 105 -7.45 2.35 16.11
C THR A 105 -8.65 2.12 15.20
N GLU A 106 -9.81 2.67 15.55
CA GLU A 106 -10.99 2.64 14.71
C GLU A 106 -10.71 3.37 13.38
N SER A 107 -10.26 4.63 13.42
CA SER A 107 -10.02 5.44 12.21
C SER A 107 -9.11 4.78 11.17
N VAL A 108 -8.12 3.99 11.62
CA VAL A 108 -7.18 3.27 10.76
C VAL A 108 -7.87 2.15 9.97
N LYS A 109 -8.89 1.49 10.54
CA LYS A 109 -9.65 0.42 9.85
C LYS A 109 -10.38 0.93 8.62
N VAL A 110 -10.71 2.22 8.59
CA VAL A 110 -11.51 2.84 7.52
C VAL A 110 -10.66 3.40 6.38
N ILE A 111 -9.35 3.59 6.61
CA ILE A 111 -8.40 4.07 5.60
C ILE A 111 -8.51 3.29 4.28
N PRO A 112 -8.55 1.94 4.25
CA PRO A 112 -8.66 1.19 3.00
C PRO A 112 -9.91 1.52 2.18
N SER A 113 -11.03 1.80 2.86
CA SER A 113 -12.33 2.09 2.22
C SER A 113 -12.45 3.53 1.71
N VAL A 114 -11.73 4.46 2.33
CA VAL A 114 -11.81 5.91 2.02
C VAL A 114 -10.67 6.38 1.13
N THR A 115 -9.57 5.62 1.07
CA THR A 115 -8.39 5.98 0.29
C THR A 115 -8.44 5.34 -1.09
N LEU A 116 -8.30 6.14 -2.15
CA LEU A 116 -8.22 5.68 -3.54
C LEU A 116 -6.85 5.05 -3.89
N GLY A 117 -6.11 4.56 -2.89
CA GLY A 117 -4.76 4.04 -3.07
C GLY A 117 -4.79 2.60 -3.59
N GLN A 118 -4.07 2.34 -4.68
CA GLN A 118 -3.97 1.00 -5.28
C GLN A 118 -3.37 -0.05 -4.32
N GLU A 119 -2.67 0.37 -3.28
CA GLU A 119 -1.99 -0.54 -2.34
C GLU A 119 -2.96 -1.46 -1.58
N ALA A 120 -4.14 -0.96 -1.20
CA ALA A 120 -5.14 -1.75 -0.49
C ALA A 120 -5.77 -2.80 -1.42
N GLU A 121 -6.15 -2.39 -2.63
CA GLU A 121 -6.66 -3.31 -3.67
C GLU A 121 -5.60 -4.36 -4.05
N LEU A 122 -4.34 -3.96 -4.18
CA LEU A 122 -3.24 -4.86 -4.52
C LEU A 122 -3.00 -5.90 -3.42
N LYS A 123 -3.05 -5.51 -2.14
CA LYS A 123 -2.95 -6.44 -1.01
C LYS A 123 -4.10 -7.43 -1.00
N GLU A 124 -5.33 -6.96 -1.21
CA GLU A 124 -6.51 -7.83 -1.24
C GLU A 124 -6.47 -8.81 -2.43
N GLN A 125 -6.01 -8.35 -3.61
CA GLN A 125 -5.77 -9.21 -4.76
C GLN A 125 -4.68 -10.26 -4.48
N LEU A 126 -3.58 -9.87 -3.82
CA LEU A 126 -2.51 -10.79 -3.44
C LEU A 126 -2.98 -11.83 -2.41
N GLU A 127 -3.81 -11.45 -1.44
CA GLU A 127 -4.37 -12.38 -0.48
C GLU A 127 -5.33 -13.37 -1.14
N ARG A 128 -6.24 -12.88 -2.01
CA ARG A 128 -7.10 -13.76 -2.82
C ARG A 128 -6.29 -14.74 -3.66
N LEU A 129 -5.28 -14.26 -4.38
CA LEU A 129 -4.44 -15.09 -5.24
C LEU A 129 -3.64 -16.13 -4.43
N LYS A 130 -3.20 -15.79 -3.21
CA LYS A 130 -2.54 -16.73 -2.30
C LYS A 130 -3.50 -17.83 -1.83
N VAL A 131 -4.72 -17.47 -1.45
CA VAL A 131 -5.73 -18.47 -1.05
C VAL A 131 -6.05 -19.40 -2.22
N GLU A 132 -6.30 -18.83 -3.40
CA GLU A 132 -6.61 -19.60 -4.61
C GLU A 132 -5.45 -20.54 -5.01
N SER A 133 -4.20 -20.05 -4.97
CA SER A 133 -3.02 -20.87 -5.31
C SER A 133 -2.64 -21.92 -4.25
N VAL A 134 -3.09 -21.75 -3.00
CA VAL A 134 -2.99 -22.76 -1.94
C VAL A 134 -4.11 -23.79 -2.10
N GLU A 135 -5.33 -23.36 -2.40
CA GLU A 135 -6.48 -24.25 -2.64
C GLU A 135 -6.31 -25.07 -3.92
N SER A 136 -5.73 -24.50 -4.98
CA SER A 136 -5.45 -25.23 -6.23
C SER A 136 -4.31 -26.25 -6.08
N GLY A 137 -3.49 -26.14 -5.02
CA GLY A 137 -2.36 -27.03 -4.77
C GLY A 137 -1.21 -26.89 -5.79
N ASP A 138 -1.27 -25.90 -6.68
CA ASP A 138 -0.29 -25.69 -7.75
C ASP A 138 1.09 -25.38 -7.17
N ILE A 139 1.14 -24.60 -6.09
CA ILE A 139 2.40 -24.25 -5.42
C ILE A 139 3.05 -25.49 -4.79
N ASP A 140 2.25 -26.39 -4.22
CA ASP A 140 2.77 -27.57 -3.53
C ASP A 140 3.18 -28.67 -4.51
N THR A 141 2.48 -28.80 -5.64
CA THR A 141 2.89 -29.67 -6.73
C THR A 141 4.18 -29.17 -7.39
N MET A 142 4.32 -27.87 -7.65
CA MET A 142 5.55 -27.27 -8.17
C MET A 142 6.75 -27.43 -7.22
N LYS A 143 6.54 -27.28 -5.91
CA LYS A 143 7.60 -27.53 -4.90
C LYS A 143 8.06 -28.97 -4.92
N LYS A 144 7.14 -29.94 -5.01
CA LYS A 144 7.46 -31.37 -5.09
C LYS A 144 8.25 -31.68 -6.36
N SER A 145 7.80 -31.22 -7.53
CA SER A 145 8.52 -31.44 -8.79
C SER A 145 9.92 -30.84 -8.78
N TYR A 146 10.10 -29.68 -8.13
CA TYR A 146 11.40 -29.05 -7.98
C TYR A 146 12.35 -29.88 -7.11
N ILE A 147 11.86 -30.43 -6.00
CA ILE A 147 12.64 -31.30 -5.11
C ILE A 147 13.04 -32.59 -5.85
N ASP A 148 12.10 -33.22 -6.56
CA ASP A 148 12.36 -34.45 -7.32
C ASP A 148 13.41 -34.24 -8.41
N MET A 149 13.31 -33.12 -9.15
CA MET A 149 14.30 -32.74 -10.16
C MET A 149 15.69 -32.53 -9.56
N ARG A 150 15.76 -31.87 -8.39
CA ARG A 150 17.03 -31.65 -7.68
C ARG A 150 17.68 -32.98 -7.28
N ILE A 151 16.89 -33.93 -6.79
CA ILE A 151 17.36 -35.28 -6.43
C ILE A 151 17.88 -36.02 -7.66
N GLN A 152 17.20 -35.91 -8.80
CA GLN A 152 17.65 -36.53 -10.06
C GLN A 152 18.96 -35.92 -10.57
N LEU A 153 19.11 -34.61 -10.49
CA LEU A 153 20.36 -33.91 -10.85
C LEU A 153 21.53 -34.36 -9.97
N GLU A 154 21.30 -34.53 -8.67
CA GLU A 154 22.33 -34.98 -7.74
C GLU A 154 22.75 -36.44 -8.03
N LYS A 155 21.79 -37.32 -8.34
CA LYS A 155 22.07 -38.71 -8.74
C LYS A 155 22.86 -38.80 -10.03
N THR A 156 22.43 -38.08 -11.07
CA THR A 156 23.11 -38.06 -12.37
C THR A 156 24.52 -37.49 -12.27
N GLN A 157 24.72 -36.43 -11.46
CA GLN A 157 26.05 -35.92 -11.17
C GLN A 157 26.93 -36.98 -10.48
N ALA A 158 26.40 -37.70 -9.48
CA ALA A 158 27.13 -38.75 -8.79
C ALA A 158 27.52 -39.92 -9.72
N GLU A 159 26.65 -40.30 -10.65
CA GLU A 159 26.92 -41.32 -11.67
C GLU A 159 28.03 -40.87 -12.63
N LEU A 160 27.94 -39.65 -13.16
CA LEU A 160 28.98 -39.06 -14.02
C LEU A 160 30.34 -39.00 -13.31
N GLN A 161 30.37 -38.70 -12.01
CA GLN A 161 31.61 -38.70 -11.23
C GLN A 161 32.20 -40.12 -11.12
N LYS A 162 31.36 -41.14 -10.87
CA LYS A 162 31.80 -42.55 -10.82
C LYS A 162 32.36 -43.01 -12.17
N GLU A 163 31.65 -42.71 -13.25
CA GLU A 163 32.11 -43.04 -14.60
C GLU A 163 33.43 -42.35 -14.94
N ARG A 164 33.61 -41.08 -14.53
CA ARG A 164 34.88 -40.37 -14.73
C ARG A 164 36.03 -41.04 -13.99
N ILE A 165 35.83 -41.42 -12.73
CA ILE A 165 36.84 -42.12 -11.91
C ILE A 165 37.18 -43.48 -12.51
N GLU A 166 36.19 -44.24 -12.96
CA GLU A 166 36.41 -45.56 -13.56
C GLU A 166 37.15 -45.46 -14.89
N ARG A 167 36.80 -44.46 -15.71
CA ARG A 167 37.49 -44.17 -16.97
C ARG A 167 38.95 -43.78 -16.73
N GLU A 168 39.23 -42.96 -15.72
CA GLU A 168 40.60 -42.61 -15.30
C GLU A 168 41.38 -43.84 -14.82
N ARG A 169 40.76 -44.73 -14.04
CA ARG A 169 41.38 -46.00 -13.61
C ARG A 169 41.72 -46.89 -14.80
N LEU A 170 40.78 -47.09 -15.72
CA LEU A 170 41.01 -47.89 -16.92
C LEU A 170 42.12 -47.30 -17.78
N TRP A 171 42.14 -45.97 -17.94
CA TRP A 171 43.19 -45.27 -18.66
C TRP A 171 44.57 -45.53 -18.03
N GLN A 172 44.70 -45.43 -16.71
CA GLN A 172 45.96 -45.74 -16.01
C GLN A 172 46.42 -47.19 -16.21
N VAL A 173 45.50 -48.16 -16.15
CA VAL A 173 45.82 -49.59 -16.37
C VAL A 173 46.27 -49.84 -17.80
N LEU A 174 45.61 -49.24 -18.79
CA LEU A 174 45.94 -49.40 -20.21
C LEU A 174 47.27 -48.71 -20.55
N TYR A 175 47.56 -47.56 -19.94
CA TYR A 175 48.83 -46.87 -20.04
C TYR A 175 49.99 -47.71 -19.47
N GLN A 176 49.83 -48.28 -18.27
CA GLN A 176 50.85 -49.17 -17.67
C GLN A 176 51.13 -50.42 -18.50
N LYS A 177 50.12 -50.95 -19.20
CA LYS A 177 50.27 -52.10 -20.10
C LYS A 177 50.90 -51.74 -21.46
N GLY A 178 51.20 -50.47 -21.71
CA GLY A 178 51.81 -49.99 -22.95
C GLY A 178 50.89 -50.04 -24.18
N ILE A 179 49.58 -50.20 -23.97
CA ILE A 179 48.57 -50.28 -25.04
C ILE A 179 48.23 -48.89 -25.57
N ILE A 180 48.22 -47.89 -24.68
CA ILE A 180 47.98 -46.48 -24.99
C ILE A 180 49.27 -45.71 -24.72
N LYS A 181 49.68 -44.82 -25.63
CA LYS A 181 50.79 -43.89 -25.44
C LYS A 181 50.24 -42.51 -25.13
N ASP A 182 51.02 -41.72 -24.38
CA ASP A 182 50.63 -40.34 -24.11
C ASP A 182 50.74 -39.55 -25.42
N ASP A 183 49.61 -39.05 -25.90
CA ASP A 183 49.56 -38.10 -27.02
C ASP A 183 49.91 -36.71 -26.47
N SER A 184 51.14 -36.55 -25.98
CA SER A 184 51.74 -35.25 -25.66
C SER A 184 52.49 -34.69 -26.85
#